data_AF-A0A353YXS9-F1
#
_entry.id   AF-A0A353YXS9-F1
#
_cell.length_a   1.000
_cell.length_b   1.000
_cell.length_c   1.000
_cell.angle_alpha   90.00
_cell.angle_beta   90.00
_cell.angle_gamma   90.00
#
_symmetry.space_group_name_H-M   'P 1'
#
loop_
_entity.id
_entity.type
_entity.pdbx_description
1 polymer ?
#
loop_
_entity_poly.entity_id
_entity_poly.type
_entity_poly.pdbx_seq_one_letter_code
_entity_poly.pdbx_strand_id
1 'polypeptide(L)'
;MPTLMIITFTLLAITANVIWYKMKFILKDNDYEVSMFFSHFADIPNMVKLIRKTSDKNEKRTYLGLLLGLFTNISLFAGLMIISFKLQWI
;
A
#
# COMPACT_ATOMS: atom_id res chain seq x y z
N MET A 1 4.58 -18.84 -18.67
CA MET A 1 5.14 -18.00 -17.60
C MET A 1 4.81 -16.50 -17.70
N PRO A 2 4.96 -15.80 -18.84
CA PRO A 2 4.78 -14.34 -18.88
C PRO A 2 3.36 -13.89 -18.52
N THR A 3 2.32 -14.60 -18.99
CA THR A 3 0.92 -14.28 -18.70
C THR A 3 0.60 -14.33 -17.20
N LEU A 4 1.10 -15.34 -16.48
CA LEU A 4 0.88 -15.48 -15.03
C LEU A 4 1.55 -14.35 -14.24
N MET A 5 2.75 -13.95 -14.65
CA MET A 5 3.44 -12.81 -14.05
C MET A 5 2.71 -11.49 -14.30
N ILE A 6 2.25 -11.24 -15.54
CA ILE A 6 1.47 -10.04 -15.87
C ILE A 6 0.20 -9.98 -15.02
N ILE A 7 -0.54 -11.10 -14.90
CA ILE A 7 -1.72 -11.19 -14.04
C ILE A 7 -1.35 -10.88 -12.59
N THR A 8 -0.27 -11.48 -12.08
CA THR A 8 0.18 -11.28 -10.69
C THR A 8 0.54 -9.82 -10.41
N PHE A 9 1.32 -9.18 -11.28
CA PHE A 9 1.66 -7.75 -11.15
C PHE A 9 0.43 -6.86 -11.23
N THR A 10 -0.53 -7.18 -12.12
CA THR A 10 -1.79 -6.45 -12.24
C THR A 10 -2.60 -6.55 -10.95
N LEU A 11 -2.72 -7.75 -10.38
CA LEU A 11 -3.45 -7.95 -9.12
C LEU A 11 -2.77 -7.22 -7.94
N LEU A 12 -1.44 -7.24 -7.88
CA LEU A 12 -0.68 -6.49 -6.87
C LEU A 12 -0.89 -4.98 -7.01
N ALA A 13 -0.83 -4.45 -8.23
CA ALA A 13 -1.07 -3.04 -8.50
C ALA A 13 -2.50 -2.61 -8.13
N ILE A 14 -3.52 -3.41 -8.46
CA ILE A 14 -4.91 -3.14 -8.09
C ILE A 14 -5.08 -3.14 -6.57
N THR A 15 -4.55 -4.17 -5.89
CA THR A 15 -4.68 -4.28 -4.43
C THR A 15 -3.93 -3.17 -3.70
N ALA A 16 -2.74 -2.78 -4.16
CA ALA A 16 -2.01 -1.62 -3.63
C ALA A 16 -2.83 -0.33 -3.79
N ASN A 17 -3.44 -0.10 -4.95
CA ASN A 17 -4.31 1.05 -5.19
C ASN A 17 -5.53 1.05 -4.24
N VAL A 18 -6.21 -0.09 -4.07
CA VAL A 18 -7.36 -0.20 -3.15
C VAL A 18 -6.95 0.16 -1.72
N ILE A 19 -5.83 -0.37 -1.24
CA ILE A 19 -5.31 -0.04 0.10
C ILE A 19 -5.01 1.46 0.19
N TRP A 20 -4.38 2.03 -0.85
CA TRP A 20 -4.04 3.45 -0.89
C TRP A 20 -5.26 4.36 -0.80
N TYR A 21 -6.30 4.09 -1.59
CA TYR A 21 -7.53 4.88 -1.57
C TYR A 21 -8.24 4.77 -0.23
N LYS A 22 -8.28 3.57 0.38
CA LYS A 22 -8.82 3.42 1.74
C LYS A 22 -8.07 4.28 2.75
N MET A 23 -6.74 4.27 2.71
CA MET A 23 -5.93 5.14 3.57
C MET A 23 -6.22 6.62 3.33
N LYS A 24 -6.35 7.06 2.07
CA LYS A 24 -6.70 8.45 1.73
C LYS A 24 -8.07 8.85 2.28
N PHE A 25 -9.09 8.01 2.15
CA PHE A 25 -10.41 8.30 2.71
C PHE A 25 -10.35 8.44 4.23
N ILE A 26 -9.71 7.49 4.92
CA ILE A 26 -9.55 7.55 6.38
C ILE A 26 -8.80 8.83 6.81
N LEU A 27 -7.73 9.18 6.11
CA LEU A 27 -6.98 10.41 6.41
C LEU A 27 -7.83 11.66 6.21
N LYS A 28 -8.57 11.72 5.11
CA LYS A 28 -9.48 12.83 4.81
C LYS A 28 -10.59 12.95 5.86
N ASP A 29 -11.15 11.82 6.29
CA ASP A 29 -12.19 11.77 7.33
C ASP A 29 -11.67 12.17 8.72
N ASN A 30 -10.35 12.21 8.90
CA ASN A 30 -9.66 12.66 10.12
C ASN A 30 -8.95 14.01 9.94
N ASP A 31 -9.41 14.83 8.99
CA ASP A 31 -8.91 16.18 8.72
C ASP A 31 -7.41 16.26 8.34
N TYR A 32 -6.84 15.19 7.80
CA TYR A 32 -5.50 15.24 7.22
C TYR A 32 -5.57 15.65 5.75
N GLU A 33 -4.66 16.53 5.35
CA GLU A 33 -4.39 16.77 3.94
C GLU A 33 -3.91 15.47 3.27
N VAL A 34 -4.55 15.14 2.15
CA VAL A 34 -4.19 14.00 1.31
C VAL A 34 -3.73 14.49 -0.05
N SER A 35 -2.60 13.95 -0.48
CA SER A 35 -2.05 14.26 -1.79
C SER A 35 -2.96 13.76 -2.92
N MET A 36 -2.95 14.44 -4.07
CA MET A 36 -3.48 13.89 -5.33
C MET A 36 -2.48 12.91 -5.96
N PHE A 37 -2.96 12.13 -6.94
CA PHE A 37 -2.37 10.98 -7.67
C PHE A 37 -0.84 10.81 -7.78
N PHE A 38 0.00 11.84 -7.61
CA PHE A 38 1.46 11.75 -7.80
C PHE A 38 2.29 11.73 -6.51
N SER A 39 1.69 11.97 -5.33
CA SER A 39 2.44 12.01 -4.06
C SER A 39 1.91 11.02 -3.01
N HIS A 40 1.49 9.85 -3.48
CA HIS A 40 1.01 8.74 -2.66
C HIS A 40 1.78 8.55 -1.34
N PHE A 41 3.12 8.51 -1.39
CA PHE A 41 3.98 8.31 -0.22
C PHE A 41 3.92 9.44 0.83
N ALA A 42 3.50 10.65 0.46
CA ALA A 42 3.31 11.76 1.40
C ALA A 42 2.20 11.50 2.42
N ASP A 43 1.29 10.57 2.11
CA ASP A 43 0.19 10.21 3.02
C ASP A 43 0.65 9.26 4.14
N ILE A 44 1.80 8.56 3.97
CA ILE A 44 2.29 7.57 4.94
C ILE A 44 2.62 8.22 6.31
N PRO A 45 3.38 9.33 6.39
CA PRO A 45 3.60 10.02 7.66
C PRO A 45 2.31 10.43 8.35
N ASN A 46 1.30 10.87 7.59
CA ASN A 46 -0.01 11.24 8.13
C ASN A 46 -0.74 10.01 8.70
N MET A 47 -0.68 8.87 8.02
CA MET A 47 -1.25 7.62 8.52
C MET A 47 -0.57 7.17 9.82
N VAL A 48 0.75 7.27 9.90
CA VAL A 48 1.49 6.96 11.14
C VAL A 48 1.11 7.91 12.27
N LYS A 49 0.96 9.20 12.00
CA LYS A 49 0.48 10.18 12.99
C LYS A 49 -0.93 9.82 13.48
N LEU A 50 -1.84 9.48 12.58
CA LEU A 50 -3.21 9.07 12.93
C LEU A 50 -3.18 7.84 13.84
N ILE A 51 -2.48 6.76 13.44
CA ILE A 51 -2.32 5.52 14.23
C ILE A 51 -1.82 5.80 15.66
N ARG A 52 -0.89 6.74 15.82
CA ARG A 52 -0.34 7.11 17.12
C ARG A 52 -1.35 7.84 17.99
N LYS A 53 -2.21 8.68 17.39
CA LYS A 53 -3.28 9.42 18.08
C LYS A 53 -4.51 8.56 18.39
N THR A 54 -4.78 7.54 17.58
CA THR A 54 -5.94 6.64 17.77
C THR A 54 -5.80 5.86 19.08
N SER A 55 -6.76 6.09 19.98
CA SER A 55 -6.85 5.39 21.27
C SER A 55 -7.68 4.12 21.18
N ASP A 56 -8.69 4.07 20.29
CA ASP A 56 -9.48 2.87 20.07
C ASP A 56 -8.62 1.75 19.48
N LYS A 57 -8.67 0.57 20.12
CA LYS A 57 -7.82 -0.57 19.78
C LYS A 57 -8.18 -1.19 18.44
N ASN A 58 -9.45 -1.17 18.08
CA ASN A 58 -9.94 -1.81 16.85
C ASN A 58 -9.61 -0.93 15.63
N GLU A 59 -9.86 0.37 15.72
CA GLU A 59 -9.45 1.33 14.69
C GLU A 59 -7.94 1.31 14.48
N LYS A 60 -7.17 1.36 15.57
CA LYS A 60 -5.70 1.32 15.49
C LYS A 60 -5.19 0.06 14.79
N ARG A 61 -5.80 -1.10 15.06
CA ARG A 61 -5.49 -2.36 14.36
C ARG A 61 -5.84 -2.29 12.88
N THR A 62 -6.99 -1.74 12.52
CA THR A 62 -7.39 -1.55 11.13
C THR A 62 -6.39 -0.66 10.38
N TYR A 63 -6.01 0.48 10.98
CA TYR A 63 -5.06 1.41 10.41
C TYR A 63 -3.66 0.81 10.24
N LEU A 64 -3.16 0.10 11.26
CA LEU A 64 -1.90 -0.65 11.16
C LEU A 64 -1.98 -1.75 10.10
N GLY A 65 -3.10 -2.46 10.01
CA GLY A 65 -3.32 -3.50 9.01
C GLY A 65 -3.26 -2.97 7.58
N LEU A 66 -3.86 -1.80 7.32
CA LEU A 66 -3.76 -1.12 6.02
C LEU A 66 -2.31 -0.73 5.71
N LEU A 67 -1.61 -0.13 6.66
CA LEU A 67 -0.23 0.31 6.48
C LEU A 67 0.72 -0.87 6.22
N LEU A 68 0.62 -1.92 7.03
CA LEU A 68 1.41 -3.15 6.86
C LEU A 68 1.04 -3.86 5.55
N GLY A 69 -0.25 -3.97 5.23
CA GLY A 69 -0.71 -4.55 3.98
C GLY A 69 -0.13 -3.84 2.75
N LEU A 70 -0.04 -2.51 2.81
CA LEU A 70 0.61 -1.72 1.75
C LEU A 70 2.11 -2.06 1.63
N PHE A 71 2.85 -2.10 2.74
CA PHE A 71 4.28 -2.44 2.72
C PHE A 71 4.52 -3.87 2.22
N THR A 72 3.71 -4.84 2.64
CA THR A 72 3.79 -6.22 2.16
C THR A 72 3.55 -6.28 0.66
N ASN A 73 2.55 -5.56 0.14
CA ASN A 73 2.25 -5.52 -1.29
C ASN A 73 3.43 -4.96 -2.11
N ILE A 74 3.96 -3.79 -1.69
CA ILE A 74 5.11 -3.16 -2.35
C ILE A 74 6.34 -4.09 -2.33
N SER A 75 6.60 -4.74 -1.19
CA SER A 75 7.72 -5.67 -1.03
C SER A 75 7.58 -6.90 -1.92
N LEU A 76 6.37 -7.46 -2.03
CA LEU A 76 6.07 -8.58 -2.93
C LEU A 76 6.24 -8.16 -4.40
N PHE A 77 5.74 -6.99 -4.77
CA PHE A 77 5.91 -6.45 -6.12
C PHE A 77 7.39 -6.32 -6.48
N ALA A 78 8.19 -5.68 -5.63
CA ALA A 78 9.63 -5.51 -5.83
C ALA A 78 10.37 -6.86 -5.88
N GLY A 79 10.07 -7.77 -4.97
CA GLY A 79 10.67 -9.11 -4.92
C GLY A 79 10.38 -9.92 -6.19
N LEU A 80 9.12 -9.93 -6.64
CA LEU A 80 8.73 -10.59 -7.88
C LEU A 80 9.39 -9.94 -9.10
N MET A 81 9.52 -8.62 -9.15
CA MET A 81 10.24 -7.92 -10.22
C MET A 81 11.70 -8.38 -10.29
N ILE A 82 12.40 -8.49 -9.15
CA ILE A 82 13.80 -8.95 -9.10
C ILE A 82 13.91 -10.40 -9.59
N ILE A 83 13.02 -11.29 -9.14
CA ILE A 83 13.00 -12.70 -9.57
C ILE A 83 12.74 -12.80 -11.07
N SER A 84 11.78 -12.02 -11.56
CA SER A 84 11.39 -11.95 -12.98
C SER A 84 12.57 -11.53 -13.86
N PHE A 85 13.30 -10.49 -13.43
CA PHE A 85 14.52 -10.08 -14.11
C PHE A 85 15.55 -11.21 -14.10
N LYS A 86 15.86 -11.80 -12.94
CA LYS A 86 16.87 -12.88 -12.88
C LYS A 86 16.55 -14.08 -13.78
N LEU A 87 15.27 -14.48 -13.85
CA LEU A 87 14.84 -15.59 -14.70
C LEU A 87 14.88 -15.29 -16.21
N GLN A 88 14.96 -14.03 -16.62
CA GLN A 88 15.15 -13.66 -18.04
C GLN A 88 16.60 -13.80 -18.50
N TRP A 89 17.57 -13.86 -17.58
CA TRP A 89 19.01 -13.91 -17.86
C TRP A 89 19.64 -15.29 -17.59
N ILE A 90 18.82 -16.32 -17.32
CA ILE A 90 19.20 -17.74 -17.19
C ILE A 90 18.57 -18.49 -18.36
#